data_AF-A0A4Z1IME3-F1
#
_entry.id   AF-A0A4Z1IME3-F1
#
_cell.length_a   1.000
_cell.length_b   1.000
_cell.length_c   1.000
_cell.angle_alpha   90.00
_cell.angle_beta   90.00
_cell.angle_gamma   90.00
#
_symmetry.space_group_name_H-M   'P 1'
#
loop_
_entity.id
_entity.type
_entity.pdbx_description
1 polymer ?
#
loop_
_entity_poly.entity_id
_entity_poly.type
_entity_poly.pdbx_seq_one_letter_code
_entity_poly.pdbx_strand_id
1 'polypeptide(L)'
;MHILVVNDDGPPSNKSSPYVHSLVQTLQAAGHIVSVVLPHTQRSWIGKAHMVGQTVKPTYFRPGTLHEDDGTTHARPSSDNKEEWVLVDGTPASCVQIGLYHYFKDRGPVDLVVSGTNYGRNSTAVFSLSSGTIGGEMEAAICKRKAIALSFAFFTRNHDPEIIEGASRIGVKIIEYLYKNWGEGVDLYTVNVPLVEEVEKNKNLWTTMLQNYWGEGSCFEEVDGNDADADEEEEKIREKEGQQGEGGGEGKKAVGHTHKHFKWAPRFTDVYKSVEESEPGNDGWAVNEGYTSVTPLKANFMHATAATQGELKLPSSDPIPSISDLSLQEPRSEQRHFYAYIDYEDSYVQPLILSALKQLPQSSYTLLSSPSDLPTPESPYLHISSYETIPFDEITSKPTTSLTNAYVIRKALIRKHYLSETSHIWCVKNPDSILKTNIKRAEHFEVDYAEFLDDAVVECWDLKESIARNEKVYEEGGNASYREWWILKPGMSDRGQGIRLFSSYEELLAILEGWEEEAPDSDEEEEEVENHEDEEKDYIQTSHLRHFLAQPYIHPPLLLAPDADTAAPKNTKFHIRTYVLASGALDIYVYKSMLALFASSAYVPPWS
;
A
#
# COMPACT_ATOMS: atom_id res chain seq x y z
N MET A 1 24.00 -20.44 26.04
CA MET A 1 23.56 -19.32 25.21
C MET A 1 22.59 -18.48 26.02
N HIS A 2 22.49 -17.19 25.73
CA HIS A 2 21.37 -16.38 26.15
C HIS A 2 20.30 -16.40 25.04
N ILE A 3 19.15 -16.99 25.35
CA ILE A 3 18.05 -17.21 24.42
C ILE A 3 16.90 -16.28 24.80
N LEU A 4 16.45 -15.47 23.84
CA LEU A 4 15.22 -14.70 23.95
C LEU A 4 14.06 -15.54 23.39
N VAL A 5 13.07 -15.84 24.21
CA VAL A 5 11.86 -16.56 23.82
C VAL A 5 10.73 -15.56 23.61
N VAL A 6 10.07 -15.68 22.46
CA VAL A 6 8.85 -14.94 22.08
C VAL A 6 7.80 -15.93 21.56
N ASN A 7 6.53 -15.57 21.46
CA ASN A 7 5.50 -16.37 20.79
C ASN A 7 4.37 -15.47 20.27
N ASP A 8 3.33 -16.04 19.68
CA ASP A 8 2.07 -15.37 19.34
C ASP A 8 0.84 -15.89 20.11
N ASP A 9 0.95 -17.01 20.84
CA ASP A 9 -0.13 -17.55 21.68
C ASP A 9 -0.37 -16.77 22.98
N GLY A 10 0.59 -15.93 23.39
CA GLY A 10 0.54 -15.18 24.66
C GLY A 10 1.11 -15.96 25.86
N PRO A 11 0.79 -15.55 27.10
CA PRO A 11 1.31 -16.19 28.30
C PRO A 11 0.83 -17.64 28.47
N PRO A 12 1.52 -18.47 29.29
CA PRO A 12 1.13 -19.85 29.55
C PRO A 12 -0.34 -19.99 29.93
N SER A 13 -1.02 -20.87 29.21
CA SER A 13 -2.41 -21.25 29.49
C SER A 13 -2.68 -22.61 28.89
N ASN A 14 -3.36 -23.49 29.63
CA ASN A 14 -3.81 -24.79 29.10
C ASN A 14 -4.76 -24.66 27.91
N LYS A 15 -5.44 -23.51 27.76
CA LYS A 15 -6.38 -23.24 26.68
C LYS A 15 -5.69 -22.70 25.42
N SER A 16 -4.89 -21.65 25.57
CA SER A 16 -4.34 -20.87 24.44
C SER A 16 -2.86 -21.08 24.16
N SER A 17 -2.04 -21.29 25.20
CA SER A 17 -0.57 -21.43 25.09
C SER A 17 -0.02 -22.56 25.99
N PRO A 18 -0.35 -23.82 25.71
CA PRO A 18 -0.02 -24.94 26.60
C PRO A 18 1.47 -25.32 26.63
N TYR A 19 2.26 -24.87 25.65
CA TYR A 19 3.59 -25.44 25.40
C TYR A 19 4.77 -24.54 25.80
N VAL A 20 4.60 -23.22 25.80
CA VAL A 20 5.72 -22.26 25.99
C VAL A 20 6.40 -22.43 27.36
N HIS A 21 5.65 -22.77 28.40
CA HIS A 21 6.21 -23.01 29.73
C HIS A 21 7.11 -24.25 29.76
N SER A 22 6.70 -25.34 29.11
CA SER A 22 7.49 -26.57 28.99
C SER A 22 8.79 -26.33 28.21
N LEU A 23 8.72 -25.56 27.12
CA LEU A 23 9.91 -25.17 26.35
C LEU A 23 10.90 -24.38 27.20
N VAL A 24 10.45 -23.32 27.89
CA VAL A 24 11.32 -22.46 28.72
C VAL A 24 12.01 -23.29 29.79
N GLN A 25 11.27 -24.15 30.50
CA GLN A 25 11.84 -25.02 31.52
C GLN A 25 12.86 -26.00 30.93
N THR A 26 12.60 -26.55 29.74
CA THR A 26 13.54 -27.47 29.07
C THR A 26 14.82 -26.77 28.62
N LEU A 27 14.72 -25.54 28.09
CA LEU A 27 15.89 -24.72 27.72
C LEU A 27 16.74 -24.35 28.94
N GLN A 28 16.10 -24.01 30.05
CA GLN A 28 16.78 -23.72 31.33
C GLN A 28 17.45 -24.98 31.91
N ALA A 29 16.77 -26.13 31.88
CA ALA A 29 17.32 -27.41 32.31
C ALA A 29 18.52 -27.84 31.47
N ALA A 30 18.57 -27.47 30.18
CA ALA A 30 19.73 -27.64 29.31
C ALA A 30 20.89 -26.65 29.62
N GLY A 31 20.73 -25.76 30.61
CA GLY A 31 21.75 -24.83 31.07
C GLY A 31 21.83 -23.52 30.28
N HIS A 32 20.78 -23.14 29.56
CA HIS A 32 20.72 -21.87 28.86
C HIS A 32 20.17 -20.75 29.77
N ILE A 33 20.63 -19.52 29.52
CA ILE A 33 20.02 -18.32 30.11
C ILE A 33 18.81 -18.00 29.24
N VAL A 34 17.61 -17.96 29.82
CA VAL A 34 16.37 -17.72 29.08
C VAL A 34 15.73 -16.42 29.55
N SER A 35 15.38 -15.58 28.59
CA SER A 35 14.62 -14.35 28.81
C SER A 35 13.37 -14.39 27.94
N VAL A 36 12.23 -13.95 28.47
CA VAL A 36 10.93 -14.20 27.83
C VAL A 36 10.18 -12.87 27.65
N VAL A 37 9.76 -12.58 26.42
CA VAL A 37 8.91 -11.43 26.06
C VAL A 37 7.79 -11.90 25.16
N LEU A 38 6.56 -11.88 25.65
CA LEU A 38 5.40 -12.38 24.91
C LEU A 38 4.37 -11.27 24.70
N PRO A 39 3.50 -11.38 23.69
CA PRO A 39 2.26 -10.62 23.66
C PRO A 39 1.44 -10.87 24.93
N HIS A 40 0.75 -9.85 25.44
CA HIS A 40 -0.11 -9.99 26.63
C HIS A 40 -1.39 -10.80 26.39
N THR A 41 -1.79 -10.93 25.13
CA THR A 41 -2.94 -11.70 24.65
C THR A 41 -2.54 -12.47 23.40
N GLN A 42 -3.37 -13.43 23.01
CA GLN A 42 -3.19 -14.20 21.79
C GLN A 42 -3.23 -13.29 20.55
N ARG A 43 -2.34 -13.55 19.60
CA ARG A 43 -2.14 -12.79 18.35
C ARG A 43 -2.00 -13.74 17.14
N SER A 44 -2.68 -14.88 17.17
CA SER A 44 -2.67 -15.85 16.08
C SER A 44 -3.22 -15.27 14.79
N TRP A 45 -2.80 -15.82 13.66
CA TRP A 45 -3.15 -15.35 12.31
C TRP A 45 -2.73 -13.90 11.98
N ILE A 46 -1.98 -13.25 12.87
CA ILE A 46 -1.32 -11.97 12.61
C ILE A 46 0.13 -12.30 12.26
N GLY A 47 0.45 -12.26 10.96
CA GLY A 47 1.83 -12.38 10.48
C GLY A 47 2.75 -11.26 11.01
N LYS A 48 3.90 -11.04 10.36
CA LYS A 48 4.82 -9.98 10.81
C LYS A 48 4.19 -8.58 10.65
N ALA A 49 3.88 -7.92 11.77
CA ALA A 49 3.37 -6.55 11.80
C ALA A 49 3.93 -5.71 12.96
N HIS A 50 3.92 -4.38 12.83
CA HIS A 50 4.09 -3.42 13.94
C HIS A 50 2.90 -2.47 13.96
N MET A 51 2.41 -2.14 15.16
CA MET A 51 1.29 -1.21 15.35
C MET A 51 1.82 0.22 15.44
N VAL A 52 1.72 0.98 14.35
CA VAL A 52 2.20 2.39 14.28
C VAL A 52 1.17 3.32 14.94
N GLY A 53 1.64 4.28 15.74
CA GLY A 53 0.79 5.24 16.45
C GLY A 53 0.32 4.78 17.83
N GLN A 54 0.57 3.53 18.23
CA GLN A 54 0.24 3.01 19.56
C GLN A 54 1.43 3.09 20.50
N THR A 55 1.20 3.56 21.73
CA THR A 55 2.20 3.47 22.81
C THR A 55 2.08 2.10 23.49
N VAL A 56 3.14 1.30 23.38
CA VAL A 56 3.21 -0.05 23.95
C VAL A 56 3.52 0.01 25.45
N LYS A 57 2.73 -0.70 26.28
CA LYS A 57 2.91 -0.76 27.73
C LYS A 57 3.23 -2.19 28.17
N PRO A 58 4.36 -2.44 28.84
CA PRO A 58 4.68 -3.76 29.33
C PRO A 58 3.98 -4.07 30.66
N THR A 59 3.53 -5.31 30.82
CA THR A 59 3.15 -5.93 32.10
C THR A 59 4.08 -7.10 32.39
N TYR A 60 3.95 -7.70 33.58
CA TYR A 60 4.93 -8.65 34.10
C TYR A 60 4.26 -9.92 34.58
N PHE A 61 4.57 -11.04 33.95
CA PHE A 61 3.99 -12.35 34.26
C PHE A 61 4.95 -13.18 35.12
N ARG A 62 4.43 -13.80 36.18
CA ARG A 62 5.16 -14.71 37.05
C ARG A 62 4.62 -16.11 36.81
N PRO A 63 5.41 -17.01 36.18
CA PRO A 63 5.00 -18.38 35.92
C PRO A 63 4.65 -19.10 37.21
N GLY A 64 3.61 -19.92 37.15
CA GLY A 64 3.20 -20.81 38.24
C GLY A 64 3.76 -22.22 38.08
N THR A 65 2.95 -23.22 38.39
CA THR A 65 3.30 -24.63 38.24
C THR A 65 3.18 -25.05 36.77
N LEU A 66 4.08 -25.92 36.29
CA LEU A 66 4.02 -26.43 34.92
C LEU A 66 2.70 -27.20 34.69
N HIS A 67 2.01 -26.91 33.58
CA HIS A 67 0.69 -27.45 33.20
C HIS A 67 -0.49 -26.99 34.06
N GLU A 68 -0.31 -26.03 34.96
CA GLU A 68 -1.38 -25.43 35.76
C GLU A 68 -1.55 -23.94 35.40
N ASP A 69 -2.80 -23.45 35.48
CA ASP A 69 -3.14 -22.05 35.18
C ASP A 69 -3.09 -21.18 36.46
N ASP A 70 -2.03 -21.30 37.26
CA ASP A 70 -1.82 -20.60 38.54
C ASP A 70 -0.82 -19.42 38.45
N GLY A 71 -0.41 -19.05 37.22
CA GLY A 71 0.44 -17.89 36.95
C GLY A 71 -0.24 -16.54 37.27
N THR A 72 0.55 -15.49 37.52
CA THR A 72 0.00 -14.17 37.90
C THR A 72 0.63 -13.01 37.12
N THR A 73 -0.21 -12.06 36.68
CA THR A 73 0.20 -10.86 35.93
C THR A 73 0.17 -9.61 36.81
N HIS A 74 1.21 -8.78 36.69
CA HIS A 74 1.43 -7.59 37.53
C HIS A 74 1.75 -6.36 36.67
N ALA A 75 1.31 -5.18 37.11
CA ALA A 75 1.56 -3.93 36.39
C ALA A 75 2.99 -3.38 36.55
N ARG A 76 3.76 -3.91 37.52
CA ARG A 76 5.10 -3.44 37.85
C ARG A 76 6.04 -4.63 38.08
N PRO A 77 7.35 -4.45 37.81
CA PRO A 77 8.32 -5.52 37.97
C PRO A 77 8.48 -5.91 39.44
N SER A 78 8.84 -7.18 39.69
CA SER A 78 9.12 -7.69 41.04
C SER A 78 10.36 -7.06 41.66
N SER A 79 10.33 -6.78 42.97
CA SER A 79 11.50 -6.41 43.76
C SER A 79 12.34 -7.61 44.19
N ASP A 80 11.80 -8.83 44.09
CA ASP A 80 12.28 -10.00 44.84
C ASP A 80 13.14 -10.96 44.00
N ASN A 81 13.71 -10.49 42.88
CA ASN A 81 14.57 -11.25 41.97
C ASN A 81 14.01 -12.62 41.53
N LYS A 82 12.68 -12.75 41.53
CA LYS A 82 11.96 -13.94 41.04
C LYS A 82 12.00 -13.98 39.51
N GLU A 83 11.84 -15.18 38.96
CA GLU A 83 11.62 -15.32 37.53
C GLU A 83 10.36 -14.57 37.12
N GLU A 84 10.50 -13.76 36.08
CA GLU A 84 9.45 -12.87 35.59
C GLU A 84 9.61 -12.70 34.08
N TRP A 85 8.49 -12.80 33.37
CA TRP A 85 8.40 -12.67 31.93
C TRP A 85 7.74 -11.33 31.59
N VAL A 86 8.16 -10.72 30.49
CA VAL A 86 7.61 -9.43 30.06
C VAL A 86 6.46 -9.69 29.10
N LEU A 87 5.30 -9.13 29.40
CA LEU A 87 4.15 -9.16 28.50
C LEU A 87 3.99 -7.81 27.84
N VAL A 88 3.70 -7.79 26.55
CA VAL A 88 3.67 -6.59 25.72
C VAL A 88 2.32 -6.47 25.04
N ASP A 89 1.68 -5.30 25.12
CA ASP A 89 0.53 -4.98 24.28
C ASP A 89 0.99 -4.61 22.86
N GLY A 90 1.33 -5.64 22.09
CA GLY A 90 1.81 -5.54 20.72
C GLY A 90 1.93 -6.91 20.06
N THR A 91 2.57 -6.93 18.90
CA THR A 91 2.79 -8.14 18.10
C THR A 91 4.06 -8.88 18.54
N PRO A 92 4.26 -10.14 18.10
CA PRO A 92 5.51 -10.87 18.34
C PRO A 92 6.75 -10.11 17.84
N ALA A 93 6.65 -9.40 16.72
CA ALA A 93 7.75 -8.58 16.19
C ALA A 93 8.13 -7.44 17.16
N SER A 94 7.15 -6.77 17.77
CA SER A 94 7.43 -5.77 18.81
C SER A 94 8.08 -6.39 20.06
N CYS A 95 7.67 -7.60 20.45
CA CYS A 95 8.27 -8.34 21.56
C CYS A 95 9.77 -8.62 21.33
N VAL A 96 10.14 -9.00 20.11
CA VAL A 96 11.54 -9.23 19.73
C VAL A 96 12.36 -7.95 19.85
N GLN A 97 11.91 -6.84 19.26
CA GLN A 97 12.60 -5.54 19.34
C GLN A 97 12.77 -5.09 20.79
N ILE A 98 11.70 -5.17 21.59
CA ILE A 98 11.72 -4.79 23.01
C ILE A 98 12.68 -5.69 23.81
N GLY A 99 12.63 -7.00 23.59
CA GLY A 99 13.50 -7.97 24.26
C GLY A 99 14.97 -7.82 23.90
N LEU A 100 15.29 -7.56 22.62
CA LEU A 100 16.67 -7.41 22.15
C LEU A 100 17.33 -6.10 22.60
N TYR A 101 16.58 -4.99 22.66
CA TYR A 101 17.17 -3.65 22.78
C TYR A 101 16.83 -2.92 24.09
N HIS A 102 15.78 -3.31 24.78
CA HIS A 102 15.29 -2.58 25.97
C HIS A 102 15.37 -3.40 27.26
N TYR A 103 15.16 -4.71 27.21
CA TYR A 103 15.22 -5.59 28.37
C TYR A 103 16.51 -6.46 28.41
N PHE A 104 16.77 -7.07 29.57
CA PHE A 104 17.78 -8.12 29.80
C PHE A 104 19.24 -7.78 29.51
N LYS A 105 19.61 -6.49 29.44
CA LYS A 105 21.00 -6.05 29.23
C LYS A 105 21.95 -6.55 30.32
N ASP A 106 21.43 -6.76 31.53
CA ASP A 106 22.12 -7.31 32.69
C ASP A 106 22.49 -8.80 32.54
N ARG A 107 21.82 -9.53 31.64
CA ARG A 107 22.03 -10.98 31.40
C ARG A 107 23.02 -11.27 30.28
N GLY A 108 23.60 -10.25 29.67
CA GLY A 108 24.51 -10.36 28.52
C GLY A 108 23.79 -10.32 27.17
N PRO A 109 24.54 -10.35 26.05
CA PRO A 109 23.95 -10.27 24.71
C PRO A 109 23.07 -11.49 24.42
N VAL A 110 21.94 -11.28 23.76
CA VAL A 110 21.10 -12.37 23.25
C VAL A 110 21.80 -13.02 22.05
N ASP A 111 22.07 -14.32 22.17
CA ASP A 111 22.76 -15.13 21.15
C ASP A 111 21.77 -15.65 20.08
N LEU A 112 20.56 -15.98 20.50
CA LEU A 112 19.53 -16.64 19.69
C LEU A 112 18.15 -16.13 20.10
N VAL A 113 17.27 -15.92 19.12
CA VAL A 113 15.83 -15.73 19.35
C VAL A 113 15.11 -17.02 19.00
N VAL A 114 14.28 -17.54 19.89
CA VAL A 114 13.38 -18.67 19.64
C VAL A 114 11.96 -18.14 19.68
N SER A 115 11.25 -18.25 18.56
CA SER A 115 9.85 -17.89 18.46
C SER A 115 9.00 -19.15 18.56
N GLY A 116 8.13 -19.23 19.55
CA GLY A 116 7.31 -20.39 19.87
C GLY A 116 7.51 -20.87 21.32
N THR A 117 7.06 -22.06 21.65
CA THR A 117 6.37 -23.04 20.79
C THR A 117 4.97 -22.59 20.41
N ASN A 118 4.65 -22.58 19.12
CA ASN A 118 3.30 -22.35 18.60
C ASN A 118 2.38 -23.53 18.96
N TYR A 119 1.14 -23.23 19.37
CA TYR A 119 0.07 -24.20 19.51
C TYR A 119 -0.57 -24.52 18.14
N GLY A 120 0.07 -25.41 17.40
CA GLY A 120 -0.32 -25.78 16.05
C GLY A 120 0.85 -25.84 15.10
N ARG A 121 0.61 -26.34 13.88
CA ARG A 121 1.63 -26.45 12.84
C ARG A 121 1.77 -25.13 12.08
N ASN A 122 3.01 -24.79 11.72
CA ASN A 122 3.32 -23.76 10.72
C ASN A 122 4.08 -24.42 9.55
N SER A 123 3.60 -25.58 9.11
CA SER A 123 4.07 -26.22 7.88
C SER A 123 3.17 -25.78 6.73
N THR A 124 3.73 -25.67 5.51
CA THR A 124 3.08 -25.10 4.32
C THR A 124 3.02 -23.55 4.27
N ALA A 125 2.94 -23.01 3.05
CA ALA A 125 3.00 -21.57 2.80
C ALA A 125 1.81 -20.79 3.38
N VAL A 126 0.57 -21.31 3.28
CA VAL A 126 -0.64 -20.62 3.78
C VAL A 126 -0.57 -20.38 5.30
N PHE A 127 -0.19 -21.40 6.06
CA PHE A 127 -0.02 -21.27 7.51
C PHE A 127 1.19 -20.40 7.84
N SER A 128 2.32 -20.61 7.14
CA SER A 128 3.55 -19.88 7.43
C SER A 128 3.45 -18.36 7.20
N LEU A 129 2.76 -17.93 6.13
CA LEU A 129 2.59 -16.51 5.81
C LEU A 129 1.66 -15.78 6.78
N SER A 130 0.79 -16.51 7.47
CA SER A 130 -0.15 -15.96 8.46
C SER A 130 0.35 -16.14 9.91
N SER A 131 1.52 -16.73 10.09
CA SER A 131 2.06 -17.12 11.40
C SER A 131 2.70 -15.94 12.15
N GLY A 132 2.21 -15.65 13.35
CA GLY A 132 2.85 -14.71 14.27
C GLY A 132 4.17 -15.26 14.83
N THR A 133 4.25 -16.58 15.04
CA THR A 133 5.48 -17.27 15.43
C THR A 133 6.60 -17.04 14.39
N ILE A 134 6.37 -17.30 13.10
CA ILE A 134 7.37 -17.00 12.06
C ILE A 134 7.56 -15.48 11.92
N GLY A 135 6.52 -14.67 12.12
CA GLY A 135 6.63 -13.21 12.10
C GLY A 135 7.60 -12.63 13.13
N GLY A 136 7.62 -13.18 14.35
CA GLY A 136 8.62 -12.84 15.38
C GLY A 136 10.03 -13.26 14.98
N GLU A 137 10.18 -14.47 14.42
CA GLU A 137 11.46 -14.97 13.94
C GLU A 137 12.04 -14.13 12.79
N MET A 138 11.21 -13.74 11.82
CA MET A 138 11.59 -12.85 10.73
C MET A 138 12.11 -11.50 11.24
N GLU A 139 11.50 -10.95 12.30
CA GLU A 139 11.97 -9.71 12.90
C GLU A 139 13.36 -9.85 13.53
N ALA A 140 13.62 -10.96 14.22
CA ALA A 140 14.93 -11.26 14.77
C ALA A 140 16.00 -11.41 13.67
N ALA A 141 15.65 -12.08 12.57
CA ALA A 141 16.53 -12.26 11.42
C ALA A 141 16.87 -10.92 10.73
N ILE A 142 15.89 -10.02 10.58
CA ILE A 142 16.08 -8.66 10.07
C ILE A 142 16.98 -7.84 11.00
N CYS A 143 16.87 -8.05 12.32
CA CYS A 143 17.78 -7.51 13.34
C CYS A 143 19.18 -8.16 13.34
N LYS A 144 19.49 -9.03 12.36
CA LYS A 144 20.76 -9.77 12.26
C LYS A 144 21.06 -10.58 13.53
N ARG A 145 20.04 -11.25 14.05
CA ARG A 145 20.18 -12.28 15.08
C ARG A 145 19.81 -13.64 14.48
N LYS A 146 20.47 -14.69 14.96
CA LYS A 146 20.05 -16.06 14.66
C LYS A 146 18.65 -16.25 15.26
N ALA A 147 17.76 -16.86 14.50
CA ALA A 147 16.36 -16.98 14.87
C ALA A 147 15.81 -18.35 14.45
N ILE A 148 15.06 -18.99 15.33
CA ILE A 148 14.40 -20.28 15.07
C ILE A 148 12.92 -20.16 15.45
N ALA A 149 12.02 -20.43 14.52
CA ALA A 149 10.61 -20.66 14.81
C ALA A 149 10.39 -22.13 15.18
N LEU A 150 9.68 -22.39 16.27
CA LEU A 150 9.38 -23.74 16.76
C LEU A 150 7.87 -23.90 16.89
N SER A 151 7.31 -24.91 16.23
CA SER A 151 5.87 -25.18 16.17
C SER A 151 5.57 -26.64 16.51
N PHE A 152 4.56 -26.87 17.35
CA PHE A 152 4.14 -28.21 17.74
C PHE A 152 2.85 -28.59 17.01
N ALA A 153 2.98 -29.54 16.08
CA ALA A 153 1.89 -30.00 15.25
C ALA A 153 1.11 -31.11 15.96
N PHE A 154 -0.09 -30.80 16.43
CA PHE A 154 -1.01 -31.79 16.99
C PHE A 154 -1.94 -32.38 15.91
N PHE A 155 -2.35 -33.62 16.13
CA PHE A 155 -3.35 -34.34 15.31
C PHE A 155 -4.61 -34.68 16.11
N THR A 156 -4.52 -34.60 17.43
CA THR A 156 -5.60 -34.81 18.40
C THR A 156 -5.37 -33.84 19.56
N ARG A 157 -6.40 -33.47 20.32
CA ARG A 157 -6.25 -32.64 21.54
C ARG A 157 -5.61 -33.43 22.71
N ASN A 158 -4.85 -34.50 22.43
CA ASN A 158 -4.11 -35.21 23.46
C ASN A 158 -2.85 -34.41 23.84
N HIS A 159 -3.00 -33.53 24.83
CA HIS A 159 -1.93 -32.74 25.43
C HIS A 159 -1.25 -33.48 26.58
N ASP A 160 -0.92 -34.76 26.36
CA ASP A 160 -0.21 -35.54 27.36
C ASP A 160 1.11 -34.82 27.72
N PRO A 161 1.33 -34.48 29.00
CA PRO A 161 2.57 -33.86 29.46
C PRO A 161 3.82 -34.61 29.01
N GLU A 162 3.80 -35.94 28.94
CA GLU A 162 4.97 -36.74 28.50
C GLU A 162 5.30 -36.51 27.02
N ILE A 163 4.28 -36.34 26.17
CA ILE A 163 4.45 -36.05 24.74
C ILE A 163 4.99 -34.62 24.55
N ILE A 164 4.43 -33.65 25.28
CA ILE A 164 4.86 -32.24 25.24
C ILE A 164 6.32 -32.11 25.70
N GLU A 165 6.68 -32.82 26.77
CA GLU A 165 8.05 -32.84 27.26
C GLU A 165 9.00 -33.49 26.23
N GLY A 166 8.60 -34.60 25.62
CA GLY A 166 9.35 -35.24 24.53
C GLY A 166 9.58 -34.32 23.34
N ALA A 167 8.55 -33.60 22.91
CA ALA A 167 8.63 -32.60 21.84
C ALA A 167 9.54 -31.43 22.22
N SER A 168 9.50 -30.97 23.47
CA SER A 168 10.39 -29.92 23.99
C SER A 168 11.85 -30.39 23.99
N ARG A 169 12.13 -31.63 24.43
CA ARG A 169 13.49 -32.20 24.43
C ARG A 169 14.07 -32.31 23.01
N ILE A 170 13.31 -32.80 22.03
CA ILE A 170 13.80 -32.85 20.64
C ILE A 170 13.96 -31.44 20.06
N GLY A 171 13.04 -30.52 20.36
CA GLY A 171 13.13 -29.11 19.97
C GLY A 171 14.42 -28.45 20.46
N VAL A 172 14.77 -28.61 21.75
CA VAL A 172 16.02 -28.08 22.30
C VAL A 172 17.24 -28.72 21.64
N LYS A 173 17.25 -30.05 21.43
CA LYS A 173 18.36 -30.73 20.71
C LYS A 173 18.57 -30.16 19.30
N ILE A 174 17.49 -29.89 18.58
CA ILE A 174 17.55 -29.29 17.23
C ILE A 174 18.04 -27.85 17.31
N ILE A 175 17.54 -27.04 18.25
CA ILE A 175 17.99 -25.66 18.48
C ILE A 175 19.51 -25.60 18.70
N GLU A 176 20.03 -26.45 19.60
CA GLU A 176 21.47 -26.49 19.87
C GLU A 176 22.30 -26.93 18.66
N TYR A 177 21.79 -27.91 17.90
CA TYR A 177 22.43 -28.38 16.68
C TYR A 177 22.49 -27.28 15.61
N LEU A 178 21.36 -26.62 15.32
CA LEU A 178 21.26 -25.56 14.33
C LEU A 178 22.11 -24.35 14.70
N TYR A 179 22.11 -23.96 15.97
CA TYR A 179 22.92 -22.83 16.43
C TYR A 179 24.42 -23.05 16.17
N LYS A 180 24.92 -24.27 16.45
CA LYS A 180 26.31 -24.68 16.24
C LYS A 180 26.65 -24.86 14.75
N ASN A 181 25.69 -25.25 13.92
CA ASN A 181 25.86 -25.60 12.51
C ASN A 181 25.01 -24.72 11.59
N TRP A 182 25.04 -23.40 11.82
CA TRP A 182 24.21 -22.47 11.06
C TRP A 182 24.59 -22.46 9.58
N GLY A 183 23.61 -22.65 8.71
CA GLY A 183 23.83 -22.73 7.26
C GLY A 183 24.28 -21.41 6.65
N GLU A 184 25.15 -21.47 5.64
CA GLU A 184 25.55 -20.30 4.87
C GLU A 184 24.34 -19.75 4.10
N GLY A 185 24.10 -18.45 4.21
CA GLY A 185 22.97 -17.81 3.56
C GLY A 185 21.61 -18.17 4.16
N VAL A 186 21.54 -18.82 5.33
CA VAL A 186 20.27 -19.00 6.04
C VAL A 186 20.04 -17.84 7.00
N ASP A 187 18.89 -17.18 6.89
CA ASP A 187 18.55 -16.08 7.80
C ASP A 187 17.86 -16.61 9.07
N LEU A 188 17.02 -17.64 8.91
CA LEU A 188 16.13 -18.17 9.96
C LEU A 188 15.75 -19.65 9.67
N TYR A 189 15.30 -20.40 10.67
CA TYR A 189 14.87 -21.80 10.53
C TYR A 189 13.49 -22.01 11.17
N THR A 190 12.53 -22.52 10.39
CA THR A 190 11.26 -23.02 10.96
C THR A 190 11.36 -24.52 11.22
N VAL A 191 10.98 -24.92 12.44
CA VAL A 191 11.00 -26.29 12.94
C VAL A 191 9.59 -26.70 13.34
N ASN A 192 9.05 -27.73 12.69
CA ASN A 192 7.75 -28.30 13.02
C ASN A 192 7.94 -29.69 13.64
N VAL A 193 7.59 -29.82 14.92
CA VAL A 193 7.68 -31.07 15.68
C VAL A 193 6.27 -31.68 15.81
N PRO A 194 6.04 -32.91 15.33
CA PRO A 194 4.76 -33.58 15.51
C PRO A 194 4.58 -34.04 16.96
N LEU A 195 3.42 -33.74 17.56
CA LEU A 195 3.03 -34.20 18.89
C LEU A 195 2.50 -35.62 18.81
N VAL A 196 3.43 -36.57 18.75
CA VAL A 196 3.18 -38.01 18.73
C VAL A 196 4.02 -38.70 19.79
N GLU A 197 3.56 -39.86 20.24
CA GLU A 197 4.33 -40.70 21.16
C GLU A 197 5.70 -41.05 20.57
N GLU A 198 6.71 -41.08 21.42
CA GLU A 198 8.09 -41.41 21.06
C GLU A 198 8.68 -40.56 19.92
N VAL A 199 8.23 -39.30 19.74
CA VAL A 199 8.74 -38.38 18.70
C VAL A 199 10.27 -38.29 18.62
N GLU A 200 10.97 -38.47 19.76
CA GLU A 200 12.44 -38.48 19.81
C GLU A 200 13.09 -39.63 19.02
N LYS A 201 12.36 -40.70 18.71
CA LYS A 201 12.82 -41.82 17.88
C LYS A 201 12.56 -41.60 16.39
N ASN A 202 11.70 -40.63 16.05
CA ASN A 202 11.37 -40.33 14.67
C ASN A 202 12.51 -39.59 13.97
N LYS A 203 12.47 -39.57 12.64
CA LYS A 203 13.49 -38.92 11.82
C LYS A 203 13.33 -37.40 11.92
N ASN A 204 14.46 -36.70 11.96
CA ASN A 204 14.55 -35.26 11.74
C ASN A 204 14.98 -35.03 10.29
N LEU A 205 14.16 -34.34 9.50
CA LEU A 205 14.38 -34.17 8.07
C LEU A 205 14.63 -32.70 7.74
N TRP A 206 15.58 -32.47 6.84
CA TRP A 206 15.67 -31.21 6.12
C TRP A 206 14.57 -31.17 5.07
N THR A 207 13.84 -30.07 5.03
CA THR A 207 12.62 -29.94 4.23
C THR A 207 12.60 -28.61 3.48
N THR A 208 11.82 -28.59 2.39
CA THR A 208 11.39 -27.34 1.74
C THR A 208 9.98 -26.99 2.19
N MET A 209 9.64 -25.70 2.20
CA MET A 209 8.26 -25.24 2.43
C MET A 209 7.35 -25.73 1.31
N LEU A 210 6.25 -26.43 1.63
CA LEU A 210 5.23 -26.80 0.65
C LEU A 210 4.43 -25.56 0.22
N GLN A 211 4.44 -25.27 -1.08
CA GLN A 211 3.61 -24.20 -1.65
C GLN A 211 2.17 -24.69 -1.87
N ASN A 212 1.22 -24.11 -1.15
CA ASN A 212 -0.22 -24.38 -1.26
C ASN A 212 -1.04 -23.07 -1.32
N TYR A 213 -2.33 -23.17 -1.65
CA TYR A 213 -3.24 -22.04 -1.86
C TYR A 213 -4.64 -22.37 -1.34
N TRP A 214 -5.44 -21.35 -1.02
CA TRP A 214 -6.86 -21.55 -0.71
C TRP A 214 -7.63 -22.05 -1.95
N GLY A 215 -8.55 -23.00 -1.77
CA GLY A 215 -9.44 -23.47 -2.83
C GLY A 215 -10.54 -22.45 -3.19
N GLU A 216 -11.38 -22.78 -4.17
CA GLU A 216 -12.40 -21.87 -4.72
C GLU A 216 -13.45 -21.42 -3.70
N GLY A 217 -13.40 -20.18 -3.23
CA GLY A 217 -14.38 -19.58 -2.33
C GLY A 217 -13.80 -18.53 -1.39
N SER A 218 -14.60 -18.04 -0.46
CA SER A 218 -14.18 -17.06 0.56
C SER A 218 -13.75 -17.77 1.84
N CYS A 219 -12.79 -17.21 2.57
CA CYS A 219 -12.50 -17.58 3.95
C CYS A 219 -13.45 -16.91 4.96
N PHE A 220 -14.49 -16.22 4.46
CA PHE A 220 -15.53 -15.60 5.26
C PHE A 220 -16.91 -16.14 4.87
N GLU A 221 -17.75 -16.38 5.87
CA GLU A 221 -19.16 -16.75 5.73
C GLU A 221 -20.04 -15.57 6.17
N GLU A 222 -21.10 -15.29 5.40
CA GLU A 222 -22.13 -14.32 5.78
C GLU A 222 -22.92 -14.85 6.97
N VAL A 223 -23.14 -13.99 7.97
CA VAL A 223 -23.91 -14.31 9.17
C VAL A 223 -24.99 -13.25 9.41
N ASP A 224 -26.12 -13.70 9.94
CA ASP A 224 -27.11 -12.81 10.54
C ASP A 224 -26.49 -12.25 11.82
N GLY A 225 -26.59 -10.93 12.05
CA GLY A 225 -25.82 -10.12 13.03
C GLY A 225 -25.96 -10.47 14.52
N ASN A 226 -25.88 -11.74 14.89
CA ASN A 226 -25.67 -12.21 16.25
C ASN A 226 -24.15 -12.36 16.47
N ASP A 227 -23.59 -11.50 17.31
CA ASP A 227 -22.20 -11.58 17.75
C ASP A 227 -22.03 -12.79 18.68
N ALA A 228 -21.39 -13.84 18.18
CA ALA A 228 -20.85 -14.92 19.00
C ALA A 228 -19.56 -14.44 19.72
N ASP A 229 -19.25 -15.04 20.88
CA ASP A 229 -18.03 -14.72 21.62
C ASP A 229 -16.78 -15.05 20.78
N ALA A 230 -15.95 -14.04 20.53
CA ALA A 230 -14.77 -14.14 19.67
C ALA A 230 -13.76 -15.17 20.16
N ASP A 231 -13.62 -15.33 21.49
CA ASP A 231 -12.66 -16.26 22.09
C ASP A 231 -13.10 -17.73 21.91
N GLU A 232 -14.42 -17.98 21.90
CA GLU A 232 -14.97 -19.32 21.65
C GLU A 232 -14.91 -19.69 20.17
N GLU A 233 -15.13 -18.73 19.26
CA GLU A 233 -15.05 -18.98 17.83
C GLU A 233 -13.60 -19.23 17.36
N GLU A 234 -12.63 -18.49 17.90
CA GLU A 234 -11.21 -18.75 17.63
C GLU A 234 -10.78 -20.16 18.08
N GLU A 235 -11.27 -20.62 19.23
CA GLU A 235 -11.01 -21.98 19.70
C GLU A 235 -11.55 -23.04 18.73
N LYS A 236 -12.78 -22.87 18.23
CA LYS A 236 -13.37 -23.78 17.23
C LYS A 236 -12.60 -23.78 15.91
N ILE A 237 -12.03 -22.64 15.50
CA ILE A 237 -11.22 -22.55 14.29
C ILE A 237 -9.93 -23.35 14.46
N ARG A 238 -9.25 -23.23 15.60
CA ARG A 238 -8.07 -24.04 15.95
C ARG A 238 -8.38 -25.54 15.99
N GLU A 239 -9.58 -25.94 16.42
CA GLU A 239 -9.99 -27.35 16.36
C GLU A 239 -10.07 -27.87 14.92
N LYS A 240 -10.59 -27.06 13.99
CA LYS A 240 -10.63 -27.39 12.57
C LYS A 240 -9.25 -27.35 11.91
N GLU A 241 -8.31 -26.55 12.43
CA GLU A 241 -6.88 -26.62 12.08
C GLU A 241 -6.21 -27.93 12.55
N GLY A 242 -6.88 -28.73 13.39
CA GLY A 242 -6.41 -30.03 13.85
C GLY A 242 -7.14 -31.24 13.26
N GLN A 243 -8.30 -31.07 12.61
CA GLN A 243 -9.20 -32.16 12.18
C GLN A 243 -9.72 -32.01 10.74
N GLN A 244 -9.98 -33.13 10.05
CA GLN A 244 -10.61 -33.16 8.71
C GLN A 244 -12.12 -32.95 8.80
N GLY A 245 -12.69 -31.94 8.13
CA GLY A 245 -14.14 -31.71 8.08
C GLY A 245 -14.64 -30.82 6.94
N GLU A 246 -15.65 -31.33 6.21
CA GLU A 246 -16.29 -30.78 5.00
C GLU A 246 -17.31 -29.64 5.29
N GLY A 247 -17.51 -28.73 4.32
CA GLY A 247 -18.67 -27.84 4.29
C GLY A 247 -18.67 -26.81 3.17
N GLY A 248 -19.77 -26.75 2.41
CA GLY A 248 -20.08 -25.71 1.41
C GLY A 248 -21.53 -25.21 1.55
N GLY A 249 -21.84 -24.06 0.95
CA GLY A 249 -23.19 -23.50 0.87
C GLY A 249 -23.29 -22.28 -0.06
N GLU A 250 -24.30 -22.28 -0.94
CA GLU A 250 -24.57 -21.25 -1.95
C GLU A 250 -25.68 -20.27 -1.50
N GLY A 251 -25.49 -18.97 -1.76
CA GLY A 251 -26.47 -17.90 -1.50
C GLY A 251 -26.94 -17.19 -2.78
N LYS A 252 -28.26 -16.96 -2.89
CA LYS A 252 -28.95 -16.34 -4.04
C LYS A 252 -28.75 -14.81 -4.11
N LYS A 253 -28.68 -14.27 -5.34
CA LYS A 253 -28.49 -12.83 -5.63
C LYS A 253 -29.81 -12.04 -5.61
N ALA A 254 -29.88 -11.02 -4.76
CA ALA A 254 -30.79 -9.89 -4.88
C ALA A 254 -30.06 -8.72 -5.57
N VAL A 255 -30.81 -7.87 -6.29
CA VAL A 255 -30.29 -6.72 -7.03
C VAL A 255 -30.30 -5.50 -6.11
N GLY A 256 -29.12 -5.15 -5.60
CA GLY A 256 -28.86 -4.06 -4.65
C GLY A 256 -27.83 -4.46 -3.59
N HIS A 257 -27.08 -3.51 -3.03
CA HIS A 257 -26.21 -3.79 -1.89
C HIS A 257 -27.05 -3.91 -0.61
N THR A 258 -27.01 -5.06 0.05
CA THR A 258 -27.61 -5.26 1.38
C THR A 258 -26.52 -5.17 2.44
N HIS A 259 -26.83 -4.62 3.63
CA HIS A 259 -25.92 -4.66 4.78
C HIS A 259 -25.70 -6.13 5.20
N LYS A 260 -24.46 -6.54 5.46
CA LYS A 260 -24.06 -7.93 5.73
C LYS A 260 -23.00 -7.99 6.81
N HIS A 261 -23.10 -8.98 7.69
CA HIS A 261 -22.05 -9.33 8.65
C HIS A 261 -21.29 -10.56 8.15
N PHE A 262 -20.01 -10.65 8.46
CA PHE A 262 -19.14 -11.75 8.03
C PHE A 262 -18.35 -12.30 9.21
N LYS A 263 -18.21 -13.64 9.26
CA LYS A 263 -17.30 -14.32 10.20
C LYS A 263 -16.16 -15.00 9.43
N TRP A 264 -14.99 -15.10 10.05
CA TRP A 264 -13.88 -15.88 9.51
C TRP A 264 -14.19 -17.39 9.62
N ALA A 265 -14.18 -18.08 8.50
CA ALA A 265 -14.51 -19.50 8.36
C ALA A 265 -13.71 -20.14 7.19
N PRO A 266 -12.38 -20.28 7.33
CA PRO A 266 -11.54 -20.86 6.30
C PRO A 266 -11.80 -22.36 6.12
N ARG A 267 -11.64 -22.86 4.89
CA ARG A 267 -11.77 -24.29 4.57
C ARG A 267 -10.39 -24.95 4.56
N PHE A 268 -10.03 -25.58 5.67
CA PHE A 268 -8.73 -26.24 5.81
C PHE A 268 -8.62 -27.58 5.05
N THR A 269 -9.74 -28.15 4.58
CA THR A 269 -9.75 -29.38 3.79
C THR A 269 -8.84 -29.31 2.57
N ASP A 270 -8.83 -28.16 1.89
CA ASP A 270 -8.02 -27.94 0.68
C ASP A 270 -6.52 -27.91 1.02
N VAL A 271 -6.19 -27.33 2.17
CA VAL A 271 -4.81 -27.30 2.70
C VAL A 271 -4.34 -28.72 3.02
N TYR A 272 -5.13 -29.54 3.69
CA TYR A 272 -4.72 -30.92 4.02
C TYR A 272 -4.64 -31.81 2.80
N LYS A 273 -5.59 -31.71 1.87
CA LYS A 273 -5.56 -32.45 0.62
C LYS A 273 -4.27 -32.16 -0.16
N SER A 274 -3.82 -30.91 -0.18
CA SER A 274 -2.55 -30.54 -0.83
C SER A 274 -1.33 -31.21 -0.16
N VAL A 275 -1.38 -31.50 1.14
CA VAL A 275 -0.33 -32.23 1.86
C VAL A 275 -0.36 -33.71 1.49
N GLU A 276 -1.55 -34.32 1.45
CA GLU A 276 -1.73 -35.74 1.08
C GLU A 276 -1.29 -36.02 -0.37
N GLU A 277 -1.52 -35.09 -1.28
CA GLU A 277 -1.12 -35.20 -2.69
C GLU A 277 0.35 -34.82 -2.94
N SER A 278 1.08 -34.34 -1.92
CA SER A 278 2.44 -33.85 -2.07
C SER A 278 3.50 -34.96 -2.08
N GLU A 279 4.57 -34.76 -2.86
CA GLU A 279 5.70 -35.69 -2.92
C GLU A 279 6.62 -35.57 -1.68
N PRO A 280 7.33 -36.64 -1.28
CA PRO A 280 8.28 -36.62 -0.17
C PRO A 280 9.34 -35.52 -0.26
N GLY A 281 9.66 -34.90 0.89
CA GLY A 281 10.74 -33.91 1.04
C GLY A 281 10.29 -32.50 1.41
N ASN A 282 8.99 -32.23 1.42
CA ASN A 282 8.43 -30.98 1.92
C ASN A 282 8.04 -31.07 3.41
N ASP A 283 7.86 -29.92 4.04
CA ASP A 283 7.53 -29.79 5.46
C ASP A 283 6.14 -30.32 5.84
N GLY A 284 5.12 -30.07 4.99
CA GLY A 284 3.78 -30.60 5.16
C GLY A 284 3.77 -32.13 5.22
N TRP A 285 4.37 -32.77 4.22
CA TRP A 285 4.53 -34.22 4.14
C TRP A 285 5.32 -34.77 5.34
N ALA A 286 6.46 -34.16 5.69
CA ALA A 286 7.30 -34.64 6.78
C ALA A 286 6.54 -34.65 8.11
N VAL A 287 5.81 -33.56 8.41
CA VAL A 287 4.96 -33.48 9.61
C VAL A 287 3.86 -34.53 9.56
N ASN A 288 3.20 -34.72 8.41
CA ASN A 288 2.12 -35.70 8.25
C ASN A 288 2.58 -37.15 8.48
N GLU A 289 3.80 -37.48 8.09
CA GLU A 289 4.43 -38.79 8.35
C GLU A 289 4.97 -38.94 9.78
N GLY A 290 4.77 -37.94 10.64
CA GLY A 290 5.25 -37.93 12.02
C GLY A 290 6.76 -37.65 12.15
N TYR A 291 7.40 -37.09 11.12
CA TYR A 291 8.80 -36.65 11.16
C TYR A 291 8.91 -35.18 11.59
N THR A 292 10.01 -34.85 12.28
CA THR A 292 10.31 -33.44 12.57
C THR A 292 10.88 -32.79 11.33
N SER A 293 10.25 -31.70 10.91
CA SER A 293 10.62 -30.91 9.74
C SER A 293 11.50 -29.74 10.13
N VAL A 294 12.62 -29.53 9.44
CA VAL A 294 13.51 -28.37 9.60
C VAL A 294 13.71 -27.69 8.25
N THR A 295 13.14 -26.49 8.10
CA THR A 295 13.15 -25.74 6.83
C THR A 295 14.00 -24.47 6.98
N PRO A 296 15.12 -24.32 6.25
CA PRO A 296 15.87 -23.07 6.19
C PRO A 296 15.12 -22.01 5.37
N LEU A 297 15.05 -20.78 5.88
CA LEU A 297 14.30 -19.69 5.25
C LEU A 297 15.13 -18.40 5.12
N LYS A 298 14.63 -17.50 4.27
CA LYS A 298 15.11 -16.14 4.08
C LYS A 298 14.10 -15.14 4.65
N ALA A 299 14.59 -14.10 5.33
CA ALA A 299 13.75 -13.04 5.89
C ALA A 299 13.46 -11.96 4.82
N ASN A 300 12.89 -12.37 3.69
CA ASN A 300 12.55 -11.49 2.58
C ASN A 300 11.33 -11.99 1.81
N PHE A 301 10.76 -11.12 0.98
CA PHE A 301 9.89 -11.54 -0.10
C PHE A 301 10.79 -12.01 -1.25
N MET A 302 11.16 -13.28 -1.25
CA MET A 302 11.91 -13.87 -2.35
C MET A 302 11.03 -13.81 -3.61
N HIS A 303 11.58 -13.29 -4.71
CA HIS A 303 10.87 -13.24 -5.97
C HIS A 303 10.49 -14.65 -6.43
N ALA A 304 9.31 -14.81 -7.03
CA ALA A 304 8.94 -16.07 -7.66
C ALA A 304 9.97 -16.47 -8.72
N THR A 305 10.06 -17.76 -9.04
CA THR A 305 10.95 -18.30 -10.09
C THR A 305 10.55 -17.87 -11.51
N ALA A 306 9.46 -17.12 -11.66
CA ALA A 306 9.09 -16.45 -12.90
C ALA A 306 10.22 -15.53 -13.38
N ALA A 307 10.32 -15.34 -14.70
CA ALA A 307 11.24 -14.38 -15.31
C ALA A 307 10.83 -12.95 -14.89
N THR A 308 11.32 -12.52 -13.74
CA THR A 308 11.08 -11.23 -13.08
C THR A 308 12.28 -10.30 -13.27
N GLN A 309 13.23 -10.71 -14.12
CA GLN A 309 14.35 -9.90 -14.57
C GLN A 309 13.97 -9.22 -15.89
N GLY A 310 14.00 -7.89 -15.88
CA GLY A 310 13.45 -7.10 -16.98
C GLY A 310 11.95 -6.92 -16.83
N GLU A 311 11.35 -6.24 -17.80
CA GLU A 311 9.97 -5.75 -17.66
C GLU A 311 8.88 -6.78 -17.94
N LEU A 312 7.77 -6.67 -17.20
CA LEU A 312 6.57 -7.50 -17.34
C LEU A 312 5.68 -6.97 -18.49
N LYS A 313 5.77 -7.60 -19.66
CA LYS A 313 4.90 -7.29 -20.81
C LYS A 313 3.51 -7.89 -20.66
N LEU A 314 2.47 -7.07 -20.77
CA LEU A 314 1.08 -7.52 -20.77
C LEU A 314 0.48 -7.56 -22.20
N PRO A 315 -0.38 -8.56 -22.51
CA PRO A 315 -0.91 -8.79 -23.85
C PRO A 315 -2.11 -7.88 -24.20
N SER A 316 -2.18 -7.33 -25.43
CA SER A 316 -3.43 -6.75 -25.97
C SER A 316 -4.27 -7.78 -26.73
N SER A 317 -5.59 -7.57 -26.74
CA SER A 317 -6.62 -8.54 -27.11
C SER A 317 -7.04 -8.46 -28.58
N ASP A 318 -6.56 -9.41 -29.38
CA ASP A 318 -7.19 -9.83 -30.64
C ASP A 318 -8.40 -10.78 -30.41
N PRO A 319 -9.36 -10.81 -31.34
CA PRO A 319 -10.25 -11.95 -31.59
C PRO A 319 -9.61 -13.09 -32.43
N ILE A 320 -10.01 -14.33 -32.04
CA ILE A 320 -9.89 -15.73 -32.51
C ILE A 320 -9.95 -15.99 -34.07
N PRO A 321 -9.30 -17.04 -34.67
CA PRO A 321 -8.88 -17.09 -36.08
C PRO A 321 -9.88 -17.63 -37.12
N SER A 322 -9.75 -17.13 -38.37
CA SER A 322 -10.29 -17.71 -39.60
C SER A 322 -9.35 -18.79 -40.17
N ILE A 323 -9.92 -19.77 -40.90
CA ILE A 323 -9.37 -21.07 -41.33
C ILE A 323 -8.24 -21.03 -42.39
N SER A 324 -7.48 -19.95 -42.48
CA SER A 324 -6.49 -19.73 -43.54
C SER A 324 -5.28 -19.00 -42.97
N ASP A 325 -4.22 -19.73 -42.61
CA ASP A 325 -2.86 -19.46 -43.10
C ASP A 325 -1.81 -20.27 -42.32
N LEU A 326 -1.68 -21.53 -42.69
CA LEU A 326 -0.41 -22.24 -42.66
C LEU A 326 0.46 -21.67 -43.79
N SER A 327 1.49 -20.86 -43.48
CA SER A 327 2.65 -20.80 -44.38
C SER A 327 3.93 -20.40 -43.67
N LEU A 328 5.00 -21.10 -44.09
CA LEU A 328 6.34 -21.11 -43.53
C LEU A 328 7.21 -19.98 -44.09
N GLN A 329 8.08 -19.48 -43.20
CA GLN A 329 9.47 -19.00 -43.41
C GLN A 329 9.75 -17.54 -43.82
N GLU A 330 10.71 -16.98 -43.07
CA GLU A 330 11.41 -15.68 -43.20
C GLU A 330 12.21 -15.49 -44.51
N PRO A 331 12.68 -14.26 -44.82
CA PRO A 331 14.07 -13.90 -44.47
C PRO A 331 14.35 -12.41 -44.14
N ARG A 332 15.42 -12.18 -43.35
CA ARG A 332 16.04 -10.90 -42.95
C ARG A 332 16.51 -10.00 -44.12
N SER A 333 16.36 -8.68 -43.99
CA SER A 333 17.25 -7.68 -44.63
C SER A 333 17.32 -6.34 -43.87
N GLU A 334 18.50 -5.72 -43.87
CA GLU A 334 18.91 -4.56 -43.06
C GLU A 334 18.34 -3.22 -43.56
N GLN A 335 17.17 -2.82 -43.06
CA GLN A 335 16.74 -1.42 -43.02
C GLN A 335 16.61 -0.98 -41.56
N ARG A 336 17.05 0.25 -41.23
CA ARG A 336 16.85 0.82 -39.88
C ARG A 336 15.35 1.02 -39.67
N HIS A 337 14.76 -0.01 -39.12
CA HIS A 337 13.35 -0.18 -38.95
C HIS A 337 13.02 -0.01 -37.47
N PHE A 338 11.99 0.77 -37.15
CA PHE A 338 11.55 0.97 -35.77
C PHE A 338 10.10 0.52 -35.59
N TYR A 339 9.79 -0.02 -34.43
CA TYR A 339 8.44 -0.47 -34.12
C TYR A 339 7.71 0.66 -33.41
N ALA A 340 6.47 0.92 -33.79
CA ALA A 340 5.67 1.99 -33.21
C ALA A 340 4.39 1.42 -32.62
N TYR A 341 4.11 1.73 -31.36
CA TYR A 341 2.83 1.45 -30.71
C TYR A 341 2.13 2.77 -30.42
N ILE A 342 0.89 2.92 -30.92
CA ILE A 342 0.12 4.16 -30.83
C ILE A 342 -1.27 3.86 -30.27
N ASP A 343 -1.51 4.23 -29.03
CA ASP A 343 -2.79 4.07 -28.36
C ASP A 343 -3.08 5.23 -27.41
N TYR A 344 -3.60 6.33 -27.95
CA TYR A 344 -3.86 7.56 -27.20
C TYR A 344 -5.31 7.65 -26.69
N GLU A 345 -6.19 6.70 -27.07
CA GLU A 345 -7.60 6.59 -26.63
C GLU A 345 -8.49 7.84 -26.84
N ASP A 346 -8.01 8.86 -27.57
CA ASP A 346 -8.74 10.09 -27.86
C ASP A 346 -9.19 10.14 -29.34
N SER A 347 -10.49 10.38 -29.55
CA SER A 347 -11.11 10.37 -30.87
C SER A 347 -10.63 11.49 -31.80
N TYR A 348 -10.08 12.59 -31.25
CA TYR A 348 -9.55 13.72 -32.01
C TYR A 348 -8.05 13.55 -32.31
N VAL A 349 -7.25 13.12 -31.32
CA VAL A 349 -5.78 13.09 -31.42
C VAL A 349 -5.26 11.81 -32.10
N GLN A 350 -5.85 10.65 -31.82
CA GLN A 350 -5.44 9.35 -32.38
C GLN A 350 -5.32 9.35 -33.93
N PRO A 351 -6.32 9.81 -34.71
CA PRO A 351 -6.21 9.81 -36.16
C PRO A 351 -5.14 10.80 -36.69
N LEU A 352 -4.87 11.89 -35.97
CA LEU A 352 -3.85 12.87 -36.36
C LEU A 352 -2.44 12.31 -36.19
N ILE A 353 -2.18 11.56 -35.11
CA ILE A 353 -0.88 10.90 -34.88
C ILE A 353 -0.63 9.83 -35.95
N LEU A 354 -1.63 9.00 -36.25
CA LEU A 354 -1.51 7.96 -37.29
C LEU A 354 -1.31 8.58 -38.69
N SER A 355 -1.96 9.71 -38.97
CA SER A 355 -1.76 10.46 -40.22
C SER A 355 -0.34 11.01 -40.33
N ALA A 356 0.22 11.54 -39.23
CA ALA A 356 1.60 12.01 -39.19
C ALA A 356 2.61 10.86 -39.40
N LEU A 357 2.36 9.69 -38.81
CA LEU A 357 3.23 8.52 -38.98
C LEU A 357 3.25 8.01 -40.43
N LYS A 358 2.10 8.05 -41.13
CA LYS A 358 1.99 7.68 -42.56
C LYS A 358 2.80 8.57 -43.50
N GLN A 359 3.28 9.74 -43.05
CA GLN A 359 4.17 10.59 -43.84
C GLN A 359 5.61 10.07 -43.85
N LEU A 360 5.96 9.12 -42.97
CA LEU A 360 7.24 8.43 -42.97
C LEU A 360 7.24 7.28 -44.00
N PRO A 361 8.42 6.89 -44.55
CA PRO A 361 8.51 5.78 -45.48
C PRO A 361 7.95 4.48 -44.88
N GLN A 362 7.06 3.78 -45.60
CA GLN A 362 6.37 2.58 -45.08
C GLN A 362 7.31 1.43 -44.69
N SER A 363 8.52 1.38 -45.23
CA SER A 363 9.52 0.35 -44.86
C SER A 363 10.31 0.69 -43.59
N SER A 364 10.17 1.92 -43.07
CA SER A 364 10.91 2.41 -41.91
C SER A 364 10.26 2.07 -40.58
N TYR A 365 8.97 1.72 -40.56
CA TYR A 365 8.27 1.40 -39.32
C TYR A 365 7.24 0.28 -39.43
N THR A 366 7.03 -0.45 -38.34
CA THR A 366 5.92 -1.41 -38.19
C THR A 366 5.04 -0.96 -37.03
N LEU A 367 3.73 -0.86 -37.27
CA LEU A 367 2.74 -0.61 -36.23
C LEU A 367 2.48 -1.90 -35.45
N LEU A 368 2.64 -1.84 -34.14
CA LEU A 368 2.35 -2.96 -33.25
C LEU A 368 0.90 -2.86 -32.73
N SER A 369 0.23 -4.02 -32.63
CA SER A 369 -1.09 -4.14 -32.00
C SER A 369 -0.97 -4.31 -30.48
N SER A 370 0.11 -4.96 -30.02
CA SER A 370 0.45 -5.16 -28.61
C SER A 370 1.91 -4.77 -28.34
N PRO A 371 2.25 -4.18 -27.17
CA PRO A 371 3.65 -3.99 -26.74
C PRO A 371 4.46 -5.31 -26.64
N SER A 372 3.74 -6.44 -26.56
CA SER A 372 4.30 -7.79 -26.55
C SER A 372 4.82 -8.28 -27.90
N ASP A 373 4.41 -7.65 -29.02
CA ASP A 373 4.72 -8.09 -30.39
C ASP A 373 6.09 -7.64 -30.91
N LEU A 374 6.91 -7.03 -30.04
CA LEU A 374 8.26 -6.60 -30.37
C LEU A 374 9.16 -7.83 -30.64
N PRO A 375 9.73 -7.98 -31.85
CA PRO A 375 10.42 -9.21 -32.26
C PRO A 375 11.74 -9.45 -31.52
N THR A 376 12.45 -8.39 -31.11
CA THR A 376 13.62 -8.48 -30.22
C THR A 376 13.63 -7.33 -29.23
N PRO A 377 14.10 -7.54 -27.97
CA PRO A 377 14.14 -6.50 -26.94
C PRO A 377 15.03 -5.28 -27.23
N GLU A 378 15.87 -5.37 -28.26
CA GLU A 378 16.89 -4.38 -28.67
C GLU A 378 16.48 -3.56 -29.91
N SER A 379 15.32 -3.87 -30.51
CA SER A 379 14.83 -3.15 -31.68
C SER A 379 14.39 -1.72 -31.32
N PRO A 380 14.65 -0.70 -32.17
CA PRO A 380 14.20 0.67 -31.93
C PRO A 380 12.67 0.72 -31.79
N TYR A 381 12.17 1.33 -30.72
CA TYR A 381 10.77 1.32 -30.33
C TYR A 381 10.26 2.73 -30.00
N LEU A 382 9.11 3.09 -30.55
CA LEU A 382 8.40 4.35 -30.29
C LEU A 382 7.04 4.04 -29.68
N HIS A 383 6.78 4.55 -28.48
CA HIS A 383 5.51 4.38 -27.78
C HIS A 383 4.80 5.73 -27.66
N ILE A 384 3.59 5.85 -28.19
CA ILE A 384 2.76 7.05 -28.06
C ILE A 384 1.42 6.66 -27.45
N SER A 385 1.17 7.07 -26.22
CA SER A 385 -0.09 6.79 -25.51
C SER A 385 -0.44 7.90 -24.51
N SER A 386 -1.54 7.74 -23.79
CA SER A 386 -1.96 8.66 -22.74
C SER A 386 -1.00 8.57 -21.54
N TYR A 387 -0.84 9.64 -20.76
CA TYR A 387 0.23 9.69 -19.75
C TYR A 387 0.18 8.55 -18.72
N GLU A 388 -1.02 8.15 -18.29
CA GLU A 388 -1.20 7.10 -17.29
C GLU A 388 -0.97 5.69 -17.86
N THR A 389 -1.03 5.52 -19.19
CA THR A 389 -0.84 4.22 -19.87
C THR A 389 0.57 4.03 -20.44
N ILE A 390 1.42 5.07 -20.43
CA ILE A 390 2.82 4.97 -20.85
C ILE A 390 3.59 4.09 -19.85
N PRO A 391 4.25 3.01 -20.31
CA PRO A 391 5.10 2.18 -19.46
C PRO A 391 6.46 2.87 -19.28
N PHE A 392 6.51 3.84 -18.37
CA PHE A 392 7.70 4.68 -18.15
C PHE A 392 8.93 3.87 -17.72
N ASP A 393 8.75 2.78 -16.99
CA ASP A 393 9.85 1.91 -16.54
C ASP A 393 10.52 1.18 -17.73
N GLU A 394 9.74 0.73 -18.73
CA GLU A 394 10.17 0.04 -19.97
C GLU A 394 11.01 0.91 -20.87
N ILE A 395 10.61 2.16 -20.94
CA ILE A 395 11.20 3.12 -21.85
C ILE A 395 12.45 3.74 -21.19
N THR A 396 12.43 3.95 -19.87
CA THR A 396 13.57 4.49 -19.12
C THR A 396 14.68 3.47 -18.90
N SER A 397 14.34 2.17 -18.77
CA SER A 397 15.34 1.09 -18.68
C SER A 397 16.11 0.87 -20.00
N LYS A 398 15.58 1.38 -21.12
CA LYS A 398 16.16 1.28 -22.47
C LYS A 398 16.31 2.63 -23.16
N PRO A 399 17.13 3.55 -22.61
CA PRO A 399 17.18 4.94 -23.05
C PRO A 399 17.76 5.12 -24.48
N THR A 400 18.47 4.12 -25.00
CA THR A 400 19.11 4.18 -26.34
C THR A 400 18.24 3.63 -27.46
N THR A 401 17.21 2.84 -27.15
CA THR A 401 16.39 2.15 -28.16
C THR A 401 14.91 2.50 -28.09
N SER A 402 14.41 2.97 -26.94
CA SER A 402 13.00 3.26 -26.73
C SER A 402 12.74 4.78 -26.59
N LEU A 403 11.67 5.26 -27.20
CA LEU A 403 11.22 6.66 -27.12
C LEU A 403 9.74 6.73 -26.74
N THR A 404 9.38 7.77 -25.99
CA THR A 404 7.99 8.07 -25.57
C THR A 404 7.63 9.54 -25.81
N ASN A 405 6.33 9.84 -25.81
CA ASN A 405 5.75 11.17 -25.94
C ASN A 405 5.65 11.96 -24.63
N ALA A 406 6.11 11.44 -23.49
CA ALA A 406 6.06 12.16 -22.21
C ALA A 406 7.32 11.99 -21.33
N TYR A 407 7.57 12.97 -20.46
CA TYR A 407 8.61 12.90 -19.43
C TYR A 407 8.04 12.41 -18.10
N VAL A 408 8.80 11.57 -17.40
CA VAL A 408 8.45 11.01 -16.07
C VAL A 408 8.32 12.13 -15.02
N ILE A 409 9.38 12.92 -14.83
CA ILE A 409 9.42 13.96 -13.79
C ILE A 409 9.09 15.32 -14.41
N ARG A 410 7.79 15.67 -14.42
CA ARG A 410 7.29 16.95 -14.98
C ARG A 410 6.42 17.77 -14.03
N LYS A 411 6.16 17.27 -12.81
CA LYS A 411 5.26 17.89 -11.82
C LYS A 411 5.60 19.35 -11.52
N ALA A 412 6.90 19.70 -11.57
CA ALA A 412 7.40 21.05 -11.37
C ALA A 412 6.77 22.11 -12.30
N LEU A 413 6.36 21.74 -13.52
CA LEU A 413 5.80 22.66 -14.50
C LEU A 413 4.29 22.47 -14.73
N ILE A 414 3.79 21.23 -14.63
CA ILE A 414 2.38 20.92 -14.96
C ILE A 414 1.41 21.20 -13.81
N ARG A 415 1.88 21.20 -12.55
CA ARG A 415 1.05 21.51 -11.38
C ARG A 415 1.25 22.97 -11.01
N LYS A 416 0.14 23.70 -10.84
CA LYS A 416 0.18 25.17 -10.71
C LYS A 416 0.92 25.66 -9.45
N HIS A 417 0.81 24.97 -8.32
CA HIS A 417 1.54 25.31 -7.09
C HIS A 417 3.06 25.11 -7.28
N TYR A 418 3.49 23.95 -7.77
CA TYR A 418 4.92 23.70 -8.06
C TYR A 418 5.48 24.66 -9.13
N LEU A 419 4.69 25.03 -10.13
CA LEU A 419 5.09 26.00 -11.16
C LEU A 419 5.33 27.39 -10.57
N SER A 420 4.46 27.84 -9.67
CA SER A 420 4.61 29.10 -8.94
C SER A 420 5.93 29.12 -8.17
N GLU A 421 6.15 28.09 -7.34
CA GLU A 421 7.36 27.96 -6.51
C GLU A 421 8.64 27.88 -7.36
N THR A 422 8.64 27.03 -8.39
CA THR A 422 9.79 26.88 -9.31
C THR A 422 10.15 28.21 -9.97
N SER A 423 9.15 28.99 -10.40
CA SER A 423 9.38 30.31 -11.00
C SER A 423 9.91 31.33 -9.98
N HIS A 424 9.46 31.27 -8.73
CA HIS A 424 9.92 32.14 -7.66
C HIS A 424 11.39 31.89 -7.33
N ILE A 425 11.76 30.64 -7.03
CA ILE A 425 13.14 30.22 -6.76
C ILE A 425 14.07 30.63 -7.92
N TRP A 426 13.61 30.47 -9.16
CA TRP A 426 14.37 30.90 -10.34
C TRP A 426 14.58 32.42 -10.38
N CYS A 427 13.53 33.21 -10.16
CA CYS A 427 13.60 34.68 -10.21
C CYS A 427 14.42 35.28 -9.06
N VAL A 428 14.46 34.64 -7.89
CA VAL A 428 15.34 35.04 -6.78
C VAL A 428 16.81 34.94 -7.19
N LYS A 429 17.17 33.86 -7.91
CA LYS A 429 18.55 33.65 -8.39
C LYS A 429 18.86 34.40 -9.70
N ASN A 430 17.85 34.68 -10.52
CA ASN A 430 17.96 35.31 -11.82
C ASN A 430 16.99 36.50 -11.93
N PRO A 431 17.32 37.65 -11.30
CA PRO A 431 16.40 38.78 -11.17
C PRO A 431 16.05 39.46 -12.51
N ASP A 432 16.90 39.32 -13.53
CA ASP A 432 16.70 39.89 -14.87
C ASP A 432 15.84 38.99 -15.79
N SER A 433 15.38 37.84 -15.30
CA SER A 433 14.55 36.91 -16.06
C SER A 433 13.19 37.51 -16.39
N ILE A 434 12.73 37.30 -17.63
CA ILE A 434 11.39 37.72 -18.09
C ILE A 434 10.25 37.04 -17.31
N LEU A 435 10.54 35.94 -16.62
CA LEU A 435 9.57 35.23 -15.79
C LEU A 435 9.08 36.09 -14.61
N LYS A 436 9.93 37.00 -14.11
CA LYS A 436 9.58 37.89 -12.98
C LYS A 436 8.42 38.82 -13.30
N THR A 437 8.28 39.24 -14.56
CA THR A 437 7.19 40.14 -14.99
C THR A 437 5.97 39.36 -15.49
N ASN A 438 6.18 38.18 -16.08
CA ASN A 438 5.15 37.47 -16.84
C ASN A 438 4.47 36.33 -16.06
N ILE A 439 5.03 35.88 -14.93
CA ILE A 439 4.39 34.91 -14.03
C ILE A 439 4.08 35.62 -12.71
N LYS A 440 2.80 35.63 -12.34
CA LYS A 440 2.36 36.08 -11.03
C LYS A 440 2.42 34.90 -10.05
N ARG A 441 3.04 35.14 -8.90
CA ARG A 441 3.10 34.19 -7.78
C ARG A 441 1.66 33.87 -7.34
N ALA A 442 1.38 32.60 -7.17
CA ALA A 442 0.16 32.10 -6.55
C ALA A 442 0.51 31.48 -5.20
N GLU A 443 -0.36 31.70 -4.22
CA GLU A 443 -0.27 31.14 -2.87
C GLU A 443 -1.15 29.90 -2.79
N HIS A 444 -0.69 28.91 -2.03
CA HIS A 444 -1.45 27.70 -1.75
C HIS A 444 -1.57 27.54 -0.25
N PHE A 445 -2.73 27.09 0.20
CA PHE A 445 -3.01 26.87 1.61
C PHE A 445 -3.97 25.69 1.77
N GLU A 446 -3.96 25.13 2.96
CA GLU A 446 -4.79 23.99 3.34
C GLU A 446 -5.78 24.42 4.41
N VAL A 447 -7.05 24.11 4.21
CA VAL A 447 -8.14 24.45 5.13
C VAL A 447 -9.03 23.23 5.24
N ASP A 448 -9.17 22.71 6.47
CA ASP A 448 -10.05 21.59 6.78
C ASP A 448 -11.51 22.03 6.96
N TYR A 449 -11.74 23.19 7.60
CA TYR A 449 -13.05 23.82 7.77
C TYR A 449 -12.94 25.36 7.66
N ALA A 450 -13.98 26.04 7.18
CA ALA A 450 -14.02 27.48 6.96
C ALA A 450 -13.70 28.29 8.23
N GLU A 451 -14.07 27.77 9.41
CA GLU A 451 -13.76 28.36 10.72
C GLU A 451 -12.25 28.47 10.99
N PHE A 452 -11.41 27.66 10.35
CA PHE A 452 -9.95 27.68 10.50
C PHE A 452 -9.24 28.47 9.38
N LEU A 453 -9.98 29.22 8.56
CA LEU A 453 -9.39 30.03 7.48
C LEU A 453 -8.36 31.03 8.01
N ASP A 454 -8.57 31.60 9.20
CA ASP A 454 -7.65 32.56 9.81
C ASP A 454 -6.25 31.98 10.00
N ASP A 455 -6.14 30.74 10.46
CA ASP A 455 -4.88 30.05 10.69
C ASP A 455 -4.16 29.77 9.36
N ALA A 456 -4.91 29.35 8.33
CA ALA A 456 -4.36 29.09 7.00
C ALA A 456 -3.88 30.35 6.28
N VAL A 457 -4.61 31.48 6.40
CA VAL A 457 -4.23 32.76 5.77
C VAL A 457 -3.02 33.39 6.47
N VAL A 458 -2.77 33.11 7.75
CA VAL A 458 -1.56 33.55 8.46
C VAL A 458 -0.29 33.05 7.79
N GLU A 459 -0.31 31.84 7.22
CA GLU A 459 0.83 31.25 6.53
C GLU A 459 1.06 31.86 5.13
N CYS A 460 0.03 32.49 4.55
CA CYS A 460 0.05 33.12 3.23
C CYS A 460 0.28 34.63 3.30
N TRP A 461 1.53 35.04 3.56
CA TRP A 461 1.89 36.44 3.79
C TRP A 461 1.49 37.42 2.67
N ASP A 462 1.74 37.08 1.40
CA ASP A 462 1.41 37.94 0.24
C ASP A 462 -0.12 38.15 0.09
N LEU A 463 -0.90 37.09 0.37
CA LEU A 463 -2.36 37.14 0.34
C LEU A 463 -2.90 38.02 1.46
N LYS A 464 -2.41 37.80 2.69
CA LYS A 464 -2.77 38.59 3.88
C LYS A 464 -2.45 40.07 3.71
N GLU A 465 -1.27 40.40 3.17
CA GLU A 465 -0.90 41.79 2.91
C GLU A 465 -1.76 42.44 1.82
N SER A 466 -2.15 41.69 0.79
CA SER A 466 -3.07 42.18 -0.25
C SER A 466 -4.46 42.48 0.31
N ILE A 467 -5.01 41.59 1.15
CA ILE A 467 -6.30 41.80 1.83
C ILE A 467 -6.23 43.05 2.73
N ALA A 468 -5.18 43.20 3.54
CA ALA A 468 -4.99 44.37 4.40
C ALA A 468 -4.83 45.69 3.59
N ARG A 469 -4.27 45.64 2.39
CA ARG A 469 -4.20 46.80 1.48
C ARG A 469 -5.58 47.14 0.91
N ASN A 470 -6.40 46.14 0.57
CA ASN A 470 -7.76 46.33 0.08
C ASN A 470 -8.69 46.93 1.16
N GLU A 471 -8.51 46.54 2.42
CA GLU A 471 -9.24 47.14 3.56
C GLU A 471 -8.96 48.64 3.68
N LYS A 472 -7.70 49.07 3.56
CA LYS A 472 -7.36 50.50 3.56
C LYS A 472 -8.01 51.27 2.41
N VAL A 473 -8.05 50.68 1.22
CA VAL A 473 -8.74 51.27 0.06
C VAL A 473 -10.25 51.42 0.33
N TYR A 474 -10.85 50.48 1.05
CA TYR A 474 -12.26 50.57 1.46
C TYR A 474 -12.48 51.69 2.49
N GLU A 475 -11.63 51.76 3.53
CA GLU A 475 -11.70 52.78 4.59
C GLU A 475 -11.49 54.22 4.06
N GLU A 476 -10.64 54.39 3.04
CA GLU A 476 -10.37 55.68 2.40
C GLU A 476 -11.45 56.08 1.37
N GLY A 477 -12.52 55.30 1.22
CA GLY A 477 -13.61 55.57 0.27
C GLY A 477 -13.21 55.35 -1.20
N GLY A 478 -12.16 54.56 -1.43
CA GLY A 478 -11.67 54.20 -2.75
C GLY A 478 -12.67 53.34 -3.53
N ASN A 479 -12.74 53.56 -4.84
CA ASN A 479 -13.61 52.78 -5.72
C ASN A 479 -13.13 51.32 -5.79
N ALA A 480 -14.05 50.35 -5.89
CA ALA A 480 -13.76 48.91 -5.93
C ALA A 480 -12.84 48.50 -7.11
N SER A 481 -12.68 49.38 -8.09
CA SER A 481 -11.72 49.26 -9.19
C SER A 481 -10.24 49.32 -8.76
N TYR A 482 -9.93 49.85 -7.57
CA TYR A 482 -8.56 49.94 -7.05
C TYR A 482 -8.15 48.75 -6.18
N ARG A 483 -9.08 47.81 -5.92
CA ARG A 483 -8.78 46.61 -5.13
C ARG A 483 -7.96 45.61 -5.95
N GLU A 484 -7.06 44.91 -5.27
CA GLU A 484 -6.37 43.75 -5.82
C GLU A 484 -7.29 42.52 -5.73
N TRP A 485 -7.59 41.94 -6.88
CA TRP A 485 -8.48 40.78 -6.96
C TRP A 485 -7.70 39.47 -7.03
N TRP A 486 -8.25 38.43 -6.44
CA TRP A 486 -7.70 37.08 -6.41
C TRP A 486 -8.69 36.08 -6.97
N ILE A 487 -8.15 35.01 -7.55
CA ILE A 487 -8.88 33.86 -8.05
C ILE A 487 -8.64 32.70 -7.09
N LEU A 488 -9.69 32.19 -6.45
CA LEU A 488 -9.64 30.96 -5.67
C LEU A 488 -9.88 29.77 -6.59
N LYS A 489 -9.04 28.74 -6.47
CA LYS A 489 -9.16 27.48 -7.20
C LYS A 489 -9.04 26.29 -6.25
N PRO A 490 -10.03 25.39 -6.18
CA PRO A 490 -9.88 24.14 -5.45
C PRO A 490 -8.82 23.24 -6.10
N GLY A 491 -8.01 22.57 -5.28
CA GLY A 491 -6.83 21.81 -5.69
C GLY A 491 -7.15 20.50 -6.43
N MET A 492 -8.34 19.92 -6.23
CA MET A 492 -8.80 18.67 -6.85
C MET A 492 -10.15 18.81 -7.59
N SER A 493 -10.50 19.97 -8.12
CA SER A 493 -11.66 20.08 -9.02
C SER A 493 -11.29 19.70 -10.46
N ASP A 494 -12.09 18.82 -11.08
CA ASP A 494 -12.01 18.61 -12.52
C ASP A 494 -12.54 19.84 -13.28
N ARG A 495 -11.89 20.16 -14.41
CA ARG A 495 -12.34 21.17 -15.42
C ARG A 495 -12.55 22.61 -14.92
N GLY A 496 -12.05 22.98 -13.74
CA GLY A 496 -12.18 24.35 -13.20
C GLY A 496 -13.57 24.66 -12.64
N GLN A 497 -14.30 23.63 -12.22
CA GLN A 497 -15.48 23.78 -11.36
C GLN A 497 -15.05 24.40 -10.00
N GLY A 498 -15.85 25.31 -9.46
CA GLY A 498 -15.54 25.98 -8.17
C GLY A 498 -14.56 27.16 -8.25
N ILE A 499 -14.28 27.73 -9.43
CA ILE A 499 -13.45 28.95 -9.49
C ILE A 499 -14.27 30.17 -9.03
N ARG A 500 -13.78 30.87 -8.01
CA ARG A 500 -14.40 32.09 -7.47
C ARG A 500 -13.41 33.25 -7.43
N LEU A 501 -13.93 34.47 -7.48
CA LEU A 501 -13.14 35.70 -7.35
C LEU A 501 -13.40 36.30 -5.96
N PHE A 502 -12.36 36.82 -5.34
CA PHE A 502 -12.46 37.50 -4.05
C PHE A 502 -11.44 38.63 -3.95
N SER A 503 -11.74 39.60 -3.08
CA SER A 503 -10.91 40.78 -2.80
C SER A 503 -10.77 41.04 -1.30
N SER A 504 -11.68 40.54 -0.47
CA SER A 504 -11.64 40.66 1.00
C SER A 504 -11.59 39.29 1.69
N TYR A 505 -11.27 39.30 2.98
CA TYR A 505 -11.34 38.12 3.83
C TYR A 505 -12.77 37.59 3.96
N GLU A 506 -13.74 38.48 4.16
CA GLU A 506 -15.17 38.13 4.26
C GLU A 506 -15.69 37.47 2.98
N GLU A 507 -15.28 37.96 1.80
CA GLU A 507 -15.64 37.34 0.51
C GLU A 507 -15.03 35.94 0.38
N LEU A 508 -13.80 35.73 0.88
CA LEU A 508 -13.14 34.42 0.87
C LEU A 508 -13.82 33.44 1.83
N LEU A 509 -14.17 33.90 3.04
CA LEU A 509 -14.86 33.11 4.04
C LEU A 509 -16.25 32.67 3.54
N ALA A 510 -17.04 33.61 2.99
CA ALA A 510 -18.36 33.31 2.44
C ALA A 510 -18.32 32.29 1.28
N ILE A 511 -17.24 32.27 0.50
CA ILE A 511 -17.04 31.25 -0.54
C ILE A 511 -16.85 29.86 0.07
N LEU A 512 -16.10 29.75 1.16
CA LEU A 512 -15.83 28.46 1.83
C LEU A 512 -17.05 27.98 2.62
N GLU A 513 -17.72 28.87 3.36
CA GLU A 513 -18.97 28.57 4.07
C GLU A 513 -20.05 28.09 3.10
N GLY A 514 -20.21 28.76 1.95
CA GLY A 514 -21.16 28.34 0.92
C GLY A 514 -20.83 26.98 0.29
N TRP A 515 -19.60 26.50 0.38
CA TRP A 515 -19.22 25.14 -0.01
C TRP A 515 -19.50 24.12 1.11
N GLU A 516 -19.44 24.53 2.37
CA GLU A 516 -19.76 23.67 3.51
C GLU A 516 -21.28 23.50 3.69
N GLU A 517 -22.08 24.55 3.50
CA GLU A 517 -23.56 24.48 3.55
C GLU A 517 -24.16 23.63 2.41
N GLU A 518 -23.43 23.49 1.29
CA GLU A 518 -23.78 22.58 0.19
C GLU A 518 -23.31 21.14 0.47
N ALA A 519 -22.80 20.80 1.65
CA ALA A 519 -22.53 19.42 2.06
C ALA A 519 -23.73 18.85 2.84
N PRO A 520 -24.23 17.63 2.52
CA PRO A 520 -25.22 16.99 3.37
C PRO A 520 -24.59 16.66 4.74
N ASP A 521 -25.20 17.17 5.82
CA ASP A 521 -24.81 16.86 7.20
C ASP A 521 -24.93 15.36 7.47
N SER A 522 -23.90 14.76 8.06
CA SER A 522 -23.82 13.32 8.34
C SER A 522 -24.64 12.87 9.56
N ASP A 523 -25.43 13.76 10.18
CA ASP A 523 -26.05 13.53 11.48
C ASP A 523 -27.60 13.58 11.47
N GLU A 524 -28.25 13.67 10.30
CA GLU A 524 -29.71 13.53 10.18
C GLU A 524 -30.08 12.29 9.34
N GLU A 525 -30.18 11.14 10.01
CA GLU A 525 -30.96 10.00 9.49
C GLU A 525 -32.45 10.19 9.83
N GLU A 526 -33.29 9.98 8.81
CA GLU A 526 -34.74 9.70 8.85
C GLU A 526 -35.71 10.85 9.18
N GLU A 527 -36.13 11.64 8.18
CA GLU A 527 -37.55 11.94 7.93
C GLU A 527 -37.82 12.17 6.42
N GLU A 528 -39.00 11.73 5.97
CA GLU A 528 -39.50 11.66 4.60
C GLU A 528 -39.47 13.00 3.83
N VAL A 529 -39.01 12.99 2.57
CA VAL A 529 -39.45 14.00 1.58
C VAL A 529 -39.69 13.36 0.21
N GLU A 530 -40.93 13.53 -0.25
CA GLU A 530 -41.48 13.12 -1.53
C GLU A 530 -40.77 13.75 -2.75
N ASN A 531 -40.87 13.03 -3.87
CA ASN A 531 -40.55 13.45 -5.24
C ASN A 531 -40.68 14.95 -5.52
N HIS A 532 -39.56 15.57 -5.88
CA HIS A 532 -39.55 16.71 -6.81
C HIS A 532 -38.48 16.49 -7.89
N GLU A 533 -38.96 16.30 -9.12
CA GLU A 533 -38.17 16.39 -10.35
C GLU A 533 -37.84 17.87 -10.66
N ASP A 534 -36.67 18.07 -11.27
CA ASP A 534 -36.15 19.27 -11.95
C ASP A 534 -35.54 20.42 -11.11
N GLU A 535 -34.22 20.38 -10.94
CA GLU A 535 -33.26 21.41 -11.37
C GLU A 535 -31.81 20.90 -11.16
N GLU A 536 -31.03 20.76 -12.24
CA GLU A 536 -29.59 20.43 -12.19
C GLU A 536 -28.81 21.50 -11.40
N LYS A 537 -28.54 21.23 -10.12
CA LYS A 537 -27.46 21.87 -9.36
C LYS A 537 -26.33 20.86 -9.15
N ASP A 538 -25.22 21.11 -9.85
CA ASP A 538 -23.98 20.34 -9.76
C ASP A 538 -23.37 20.47 -8.34
N TYR A 539 -23.69 19.53 -7.46
CA TYR A 539 -23.11 19.43 -6.12
C TYR A 539 -21.63 19.01 -6.19
N ILE A 540 -20.73 19.84 -5.62
CA ILE A 540 -19.33 19.47 -5.37
C ILE A 540 -19.28 18.88 -3.96
N GLN A 541 -18.94 17.60 -3.78
CA GLN A 541 -18.71 17.02 -2.44
C GLN A 541 -17.45 17.64 -1.82
N THR A 542 -17.64 18.53 -0.86
CA THR A 542 -16.61 19.38 -0.25
C THR A 542 -15.80 18.68 0.83
N SER A 543 -16.27 17.53 1.34
CA SER A 543 -15.55 16.67 2.29
C SER A 543 -14.19 16.14 1.81
N HIS A 544 -13.86 16.29 0.51
CA HIS A 544 -12.60 15.85 -0.10
C HIS A 544 -11.65 16.98 -0.54
N LEU A 545 -12.01 18.26 -0.40
CA LEU A 545 -11.24 19.40 -0.93
C LEU A 545 -10.48 20.16 0.18
N ARG A 546 -9.31 19.65 0.60
CA ARG A 546 -8.49 20.29 1.65
C ARG A 546 -7.43 21.28 1.14
N HIS A 547 -7.14 21.29 -0.16
CA HIS A 547 -6.08 22.13 -0.74
C HIS A 547 -6.66 23.21 -1.66
N PHE A 548 -6.28 24.47 -1.45
CA PHE A 548 -6.70 25.61 -2.27
C PHE A 548 -5.51 26.38 -2.85
N LEU A 549 -5.75 27.02 -4.00
CA LEU A 549 -4.78 27.91 -4.64
C LEU A 549 -5.40 29.29 -4.88
N ALA A 550 -4.82 30.31 -4.26
CA ALA A 550 -5.13 31.72 -4.52
C ALA A 550 -4.14 32.30 -5.55
N GLN A 551 -4.67 32.73 -6.70
CA GLN A 551 -3.89 33.32 -7.77
C GLN A 551 -4.30 34.78 -8.00
N PRO A 552 -3.35 35.74 -8.11
CA PRO A 552 -3.69 37.12 -8.45
C PRO A 552 -4.44 37.21 -9.79
N TYR A 553 -5.55 37.94 -9.79
CA TYR A 553 -6.35 38.18 -10.97
C TYR A 553 -5.71 39.29 -11.82
N ILE A 554 -5.53 39.01 -13.11
CA ILE A 554 -4.93 39.97 -14.04
C ILE A 554 -6.04 40.84 -14.64
N HIS A 555 -6.03 42.12 -14.29
CA HIS A 555 -6.94 43.13 -14.82
C HIS A 555 -6.16 44.36 -15.33
N PRO A 556 -6.59 45.02 -16.43
CA PRO A 556 -7.62 44.57 -17.38
C PRO A 556 -7.08 43.51 -18.35
N PRO A 557 -7.91 42.55 -18.80
CA PRO A 557 -7.52 41.67 -19.90
C PRO A 557 -7.45 42.44 -21.21
N LEU A 558 -6.66 41.93 -22.17
CA LEU A 558 -6.69 42.44 -23.53
C LEU A 558 -8.04 42.10 -24.18
N LEU A 559 -8.79 43.13 -24.57
CA LEU A 559 -10.06 42.99 -25.28
C LEU A 559 -9.85 43.38 -26.74
N LEU A 560 -10.23 42.50 -27.67
CA LEU A 560 -10.12 42.77 -29.10
C LEU A 560 -11.34 43.57 -29.57
N ALA A 561 -11.09 44.62 -30.35
CA ALA A 561 -12.13 45.39 -31.03
C ALA A 561 -12.66 44.59 -32.25
N PRO A 562 -13.93 44.77 -32.63
CA PRO A 562 -14.50 44.06 -33.78
C PRO A 562 -13.87 44.55 -35.09
N ASP A 563 -13.22 43.65 -35.83
CA ASP A 563 -12.85 43.87 -37.23
C ASP A 563 -13.85 43.15 -38.14
N ALA A 564 -14.28 43.81 -39.22
CA ALA A 564 -15.39 43.41 -40.10
C ALA A 564 -15.23 42.02 -40.76
N ASP A 565 -14.02 41.46 -40.78
CA ASP A 565 -13.68 40.19 -41.42
C ASP A 565 -13.30 39.06 -40.44
N THR A 566 -13.40 39.26 -39.12
CA THR A 566 -13.06 38.22 -38.12
C THR A 566 -14.25 37.83 -37.27
N ALA A 567 -14.52 36.52 -37.16
CA ALA A 567 -15.59 35.93 -36.36
C ALA A 567 -15.38 36.01 -34.82
N ALA A 568 -14.57 36.98 -34.34
CA ALA A 568 -14.23 37.09 -32.93
C ALA A 568 -15.40 37.67 -32.11
N PRO A 569 -15.82 37.03 -31.01
CA PRO A 569 -16.94 37.50 -30.19
C PRO A 569 -16.60 38.80 -29.44
N LYS A 570 -17.51 39.77 -29.50
CA LYS A 570 -17.33 41.15 -29.02
C LYS A 570 -16.99 41.20 -27.52
N ASN A 571 -15.94 41.96 -27.18
CA ASN A 571 -15.53 42.25 -25.79
C ASN A 571 -15.32 41.01 -24.91
N THR A 572 -14.88 39.89 -25.48
CA THR A 572 -14.64 38.66 -24.71
C THR A 572 -13.18 38.58 -24.24
N LYS A 573 -12.97 38.07 -23.02
CA LYS A 573 -11.62 37.69 -22.57
C LYS A 573 -11.18 36.43 -23.32
N PHE A 574 -9.89 36.32 -23.60
CA PHE A 574 -9.33 35.12 -24.21
C PHE A 574 -8.00 34.77 -23.55
N HIS A 575 -7.57 33.53 -23.72
CA HIS A 575 -6.21 33.12 -23.40
C HIS A 575 -5.59 32.41 -24.60
N ILE A 576 -4.26 32.48 -24.69
CA ILE A 576 -3.51 31.84 -25.76
C ILE A 576 -3.11 30.44 -25.28
N ARG A 577 -3.47 29.42 -26.05
CA ARG A 577 -2.94 28.07 -25.92
C ARG A 577 -1.79 27.91 -26.90
N THR A 578 -0.60 27.76 -26.35
CA THR A 578 0.64 27.48 -27.10
C THR A 578 1.07 26.05 -26.85
N TYR A 579 1.40 25.33 -27.92
CA TYR A 579 1.98 23.99 -27.81
C TYR A 579 3.50 24.09 -27.78
N VAL A 580 4.12 23.44 -26.81
CA VAL A 580 5.57 23.39 -26.64
C VAL A 580 5.98 21.92 -26.65
N LEU A 581 6.91 21.56 -27.53
CA LEU A 581 7.48 20.23 -27.62
C LEU A 581 8.85 20.25 -26.95
N ALA A 582 9.02 19.40 -25.93
CA ALA A 582 10.32 19.09 -25.36
C ALA A 582 10.83 17.77 -25.95
N SER A 583 12.08 17.73 -26.40
CA SER A 583 12.71 16.55 -27.01
C SER A 583 14.08 16.28 -26.39
N GLY A 584 14.38 15.01 -26.08
CA GLY A 584 15.67 14.61 -25.52
C GLY A 584 15.93 15.20 -24.12
N ALA A 585 17.17 15.66 -23.88
CA ALA A 585 17.61 16.19 -22.58
C ALA A 585 18.55 17.41 -22.75
N LEU A 586 18.07 18.62 -23.07
CA LEU A 586 16.69 19.08 -23.26
C LEU A 586 16.66 20.13 -24.40
N ASP A 587 16.04 19.78 -25.53
CA ASP A 587 15.72 20.73 -26.61
C ASP A 587 14.25 21.15 -26.51
N ILE A 588 13.96 22.44 -26.64
CA ILE A 588 12.62 23.01 -26.48
C ILE A 588 12.20 23.70 -27.77
N TYR A 589 11.06 23.29 -28.32
CA TYR A 589 10.48 23.82 -29.54
C TYR A 589 9.11 24.43 -29.26
N VAL A 590 8.92 25.69 -29.64
CA VAL A 590 7.63 26.39 -29.49
C VAL A 590 6.90 26.37 -30.84
N TYR A 591 5.70 25.81 -30.87
CA TYR A 591 4.88 25.81 -32.07
C TYR A 591 4.30 27.21 -32.31
N LYS A 592 4.61 27.79 -33.47
CA LYS A 592 4.28 29.20 -33.78
C LYS A 592 2.79 29.45 -34.01
N SER A 593 2.06 28.45 -34.50
CA SER A 593 0.62 28.58 -34.75
C SER A 593 -0.15 28.30 -33.47
N MET A 594 -0.43 29.36 -32.72
CA MET A 594 -1.10 29.31 -31.42
C MET A 594 -2.61 29.44 -31.56
N LEU A 595 -3.36 28.96 -30.58
CA LEU A 595 -4.80 29.08 -30.52
C LEU A 595 -5.20 30.18 -29.55
N ALA A 596 -6.13 31.05 -29.94
CA ALA A 596 -6.79 31.98 -29.03
C ALA A 596 -8.15 31.39 -28.61
N LEU A 597 -8.31 31.10 -27.32
CA LEU A 597 -9.51 30.50 -26.75
C LEU A 597 -10.32 31.59 -26.04
N PHE A 598 -11.45 31.97 -26.65
CA PHE A 598 -12.34 33.04 -26.19
C PHE A 598 -13.36 32.52 -25.18
N ALA A 599 -13.70 33.35 -24.20
CA ALA A 599 -14.84 33.10 -23.32
C ALA A 599 -16.16 33.23 -24.10
N SER A 600 -17.16 32.44 -23.71
CA SER A 600 -18.51 32.49 -24.28
C SER A 600 -19.26 33.77 -23.93
N SER A 601 -18.95 34.39 -22.78
CA SER A 601 -19.56 35.62 -22.29
C SER A 601 -18.63 36.83 -22.44
N ALA A 602 -19.24 38.01 -22.64
CA ALA A 602 -18.53 39.28 -22.65
C ALA A 602 -17.85 39.51 -21.29
N TYR A 603 -16.67 40.13 -21.33
CA TYR A 603 -15.92 40.43 -20.14
C TYR A 603 -16.64 41.48 -19.29
N VAL A 604 -16.83 41.14 -18.01
CA VAL A 604 -17.34 42.04 -16.98
C VAL A 604 -16.26 42.14 -15.89
N PRO A 605 -15.82 43.35 -15.51
CA PRO A 605 -14.90 43.54 -14.39
C PRO A 605 -15.46 42.94 -13.08
N PRO A 606 -14.62 42.41 -12.18
CA PRO A 606 -15.08 41.72 -10.97
C PRO A 606 -15.95 42.56 -10.01
N TRP A 607 -15.81 43.89 -10.05
CA TRP A 607 -16.54 44.84 -9.20
C TRP A 607 -17.82 45.40 -9.84
N SER A 608 -18.21 44.89 -11.01
CA SER A 608 -19.33 45.45 -11.80
C SER A 608 -20.69 44.95 -11.35
#